data_AF-A0A1L4A0B4-F1
#
_entry.id   AF-A0A1L4A0B4-F1
#
_cell.length_a   1.000
_cell.length_b   1.000
_cell.length_c   1.000
_cell.angle_alpha   90.00
_cell.angle_beta   90.00
_cell.angle_gamma   90.00
#
_symmetry.space_group_name_H-M   'P 1'
#
loop_
_entity.id
_entity.type
_entity.pdbx_description
1 polymer ?
#
loop_
_entity_poly.entity_id
_entity_poly.type
_entity_poly.pdbx_seq_one_letter_code
_entity_poly.pdbx_strand_id
1 'polypeptide(L)'
;MASSQGDLFVFDSPLHGDVRGERSIMAFPFFALTKTAQMKPIEYHSENVSIEVRPSQNGVATIYDKEIVLYIASLMAAKLREGEPVGQDFTFTAHDFFRVTGTSLSARSYTRLSEALSRLQGTQIRTNIETGGEGEEGYFSWLAEAKLAYSTRGRGGDKRLKAVRVRLCDWLYRAIKLDQRILAYHHDYFSLGPIERRLYELARSHCDGDEPWEIEIEVLRRHVGSNDTAPRFKHTLKGIAEADELPEYQMALYDVVVPPKPGAPKPRRREVLTTVVITPRANRTRSHPIPLTTQLVPAV
;
A
#
# COMPACT_ATOMS: atom_id res chain seq x y z
N MET A 1 22.80 -35.74 -29.35
CA MET A 1 22.37 -35.27 -28.02
C MET A 1 22.25 -33.76 -28.09
N ALA A 2 21.04 -33.25 -28.32
CA ALA A 2 20.79 -31.82 -28.40
C ALA A 2 20.82 -31.21 -27.00
N SER A 3 21.64 -30.18 -26.84
CA SER A 3 21.81 -29.40 -25.62
C SER A 3 20.47 -28.88 -25.08
N SER A 4 20.26 -29.09 -23.78
CA SER A 4 19.09 -28.68 -23.00
C SER A 4 18.60 -27.28 -23.36
N GLN A 5 17.37 -27.22 -23.88
CA GLN A 5 16.56 -26.02 -23.91
C GLN A 5 16.35 -25.60 -22.45
N GLY A 6 17.10 -24.60 -22.00
CA GLY A 6 17.06 -24.15 -20.60
C GLY A 6 15.66 -23.65 -20.27
N ASP A 7 15.13 -24.07 -19.11
CA ASP A 7 13.82 -23.66 -18.59
C ASP A 7 13.51 -22.20 -18.94
N LEU A 8 12.59 -22.02 -19.90
CA LEU A 8 12.05 -20.71 -20.20
C LEU A 8 11.13 -20.37 -19.03
N PHE A 9 11.56 -19.47 -18.16
CA PHE A 9 10.70 -18.95 -17.11
C PHE A 9 9.49 -18.30 -17.78
N VAL A 10 8.28 -18.75 -17.44
CA VAL A 10 7.05 -18.01 -17.77
C VAL A 10 6.96 -16.89 -16.74
N PHE A 11 6.98 -15.65 -17.22
CA PHE A 11 6.88 -14.45 -16.40
C PHE A 11 5.48 -13.86 -16.51
N ASP A 12 4.98 -13.33 -15.41
CA ASP A 12 3.77 -12.52 -15.37
C ASP A 12 4.05 -11.06 -15.73
N SER A 13 5.32 -10.64 -15.67
CA SER A 13 5.78 -9.31 -16.12
C SER A 13 6.14 -9.31 -17.60
N PRO A 14 6.16 -8.14 -18.28
CA PRO A 14 5.96 -6.80 -17.73
C PRO A 14 4.50 -6.43 -17.46
N LEU A 15 4.28 -5.55 -16.47
CA LEU A 15 3.00 -4.88 -16.30
C LEU A 15 2.75 -3.90 -17.45
N HIS A 16 1.60 -4.03 -18.10
CA HIS A 16 1.09 -3.11 -19.10
C HIS A 16 -0.10 -2.32 -18.52
N GLY A 17 0.09 -1.03 -18.26
CA GLY A 17 -0.93 -0.13 -17.69
C GLY A 17 -0.58 0.39 -16.30
N ASP A 18 -1.57 0.99 -15.63
CA ASP A 18 -1.39 1.67 -14.35
C ASP A 18 -1.14 0.70 -13.20
N VAL A 19 -0.39 1.17 -12.22
CA VAL A 19 -0.29 0.50 -10.91
C VAL A 19 -1.63 0.61 -10.19
N ARG A 20 -2.00 -0.49 -9.55
CA ARG A 20 -3.27 -0.65 -8.84
C ARG A 20 -3.04 -1.26 -7.46
N GLY A 21 -3.92 -0.93 -6.52
CA GLY A 21 -3.94 -1.55 -5.21
C GLY A 21 -5.34 -1.67 -4.65
N GLU A 22 -5.46 -2.52 -3.65
CA GLU A 22 -6.72 -2.81 -2.96
C GLU A 22 -7.05 -1.71 -1.94
N ARG A 23 -8.30 -1.26 -1.93
CA ARG A 23 -8.79 -0.09 -1.18
C ARG A 23 -8.63 -0.26 0.34
N SER A 24 -8.85 -1.44 0.90
CA SER A 24 -8.71 -1.70 2.34
C SER A 24 -7.25 -1.56 2.78
N ILE A 25 -6.29 -2.01 1.97
CA ILE A 25 -4.85 -1.80 2.21
C ILE A 25 -4.47 -0.32 2.08
N MET A 26 -5.21 0.49 1.31
CA MET A 26 -5.05 1.96 1.29
C MET A 26 -5.68 2.62 2.52
N ALA A 27 -6.82 2.12 3.00
CA ALA A 27 -7.56 2.76 4.07
C ALA A 27 -6.86 2.63 5.43
N PHE A 28 -6.13 1.54 5.69
CA PHE A 28 -5.61 1.23 7.02
C PHE A 28 -4.07 1.14 7.13
N PRO A 29 -3.49 1.42 8.32
CA PRO A 29 -2.05 1.51 8.50
C PRO A 29 -1.42 0.12 8.71
N PHE A 30 -1.20 -0.63 7.64
CA PHE A 30 -0.52 -1.93 7.73
C PHE A 30 1.01 -1.88 7.61
N PHE A 31 1.56 -0.74 7.19
CA PHE A 31 2.97 -0.60 6.84
C PHE A 31 3.64 0.50 7.67
N ALA A 32 4.90 0.28 8.03
CA ALA A 32 5.68 1.27 8.76
C ALA A 32 6.04 2.47 7.87
N LEU A 33 5.92 3.69 8.41
CA LEU A 33 6.19 4.94 7.70
C LEU A 33 7.66 5.39 7.86
N THR A 34 8.60 4.50 7.61
CA THR A 34 10.03 4.76 7.73
C THR A 34 10.82 4.09 6.61
N LYS A 35 12.02 4.62 6.32
CA LYS A 35 13.01 4.03 5.41
C LYS A 35 13.90 2.98 6.10
N THR A 36 13.84 2.89 7.42
CA THR A 36 14.66 2.00 8.26
C THR A 36 13.82 0.92 8.91
N ALA A 37 14.47 -0.14 9.41
CA ALA A 37 13.76 -1.21 10.11
C ALA A 37 13.05 -0.67 11.36
N GLN A 38 11.76 -0.97 11.49
CA GLN A 38 10.96 -0.66 12.67
C GLN A 38 10.66 -1.96 13.44
N MET A 39 11.15 -2.06 14.68
CA MET A 39 10.88 -3.20 15.57
C MET A 39 9.70 -2.96 16.50
N LYS A 40 9.13 -1.76 16.53
CA LYS A 40 7.90 -1.49 17.26
C LYS A 40 6.71 -1.98 16.42
N PRO A 41 5.81 -2.82 16.98
CA PRO A 41 4.58 -3.21 16.30
C PRO A 41 3.73 -2.00 15.91
N ILE A 42 2.90 -2.19 14.89
CA ILE A 42 1.82 -1.25 14.57
C ILE A 42 0.55 -1.79 15.21
N GLU A 43 -0.11 -0.96 15.99
CA GLU A 43 -1.41 -1.25 16.60
C GLU A 43 -2.38 -0.17 16.16
N TYR A 44 -3.53 -0.59 15.63
CA TYR A 44 -4.59 0.31 15.22
C TYR A 44 -5.92 -0.24 15.68
N HIS A 45 -6.67 0.60 16.38
CA HIS A 45 -8.01 0.31 16.84
C HIS A 45 -8.94 1.48 16.52
N SER A 46 -10.08 1.14 15.94
CA SER A 46 -11.25 2.01 15.74
C SER A 46 -12.49 1.25 16.21
N GLU A 47 -13.68 1.83 16.04
CA GLU A 47 -14.94 1.25 16.53
C GLU A 47 -15.15 -0.20 16.07
N ASN A 48 -14.87 -0.49 14.78
CA ASN A 48 -15.14 -1.80 14.18
C ASN A 48 -13.90 -2.48 13.57
N VAL A 49 -12.73 -1.83 13.60
CA VAL A 49 -11.50 -2.35 12.97
C VAL A 49 -10.37 -2.42 13.98
N SER A 50 -9.73 -3.58 14.05
CA SER A 50 -8.54 -3.87 14.84
C SER A 50 -7.46 -4.42 13.93
N ILE A 51 -6.27 -3.83 13.97
CA ILE A 51 -5.10 -4.29 13.21
C ILE A 51 -3.90 -4.33 14.15
N GLU A 52 -3.17 -5.44 14.11
CA GLU A 52 -1.89 -5.61 14.76
C GLU A 52 -0.88 -6.11 13.73
N VAL A 53 0.24 -5.40 13.61
CA VAL A 53 1.34 -5.77 12.72
C VAL A 53 2.62 -5.94 13.52
N ARG A 54 3.08 -7.19 13.64
CA ARG A 54 4.28 -7.54 14.39
C ARG A 54 5.50 -7.61 13.47
N PRO A 55 6.66 -7.10 13.94
CA PRO A 55 7.90 -7.18 13.19
C PRO A 55 8.41 -8.62 13.10
N SER A 56 9.19 -8.88 12.05
CA SER A 56 10.16 -9.99 12.06
C SER A 56 11.49 -9.54 12.66
N GLN A 57 12.52 -10.39 12.62
CA GLN A 57 13.89 -9.98 12.95
C GLN A 57 14.39 -8.81 12.07
N ASN A 58 13.80 -8.62 10.88
CA ASN A 58 14.14 -7.56 9.94
C ASN A 58 13.22 -6.32 10.08
N GLY A 59 12.35 -6.29 11.10
CA GLY A 59 11.36 -5.24 11.32
C GLY A 59 10.02 -5.51 10.62
N VAL A 60 9.12 -4.54 10.75
CA VAL A 60 7.84 -4.47 10.05
C VAL A 60 8.05 -4.06 8.59
N ALA A 61 7.26 -4.61 7.67
CA ALA A 61 7.19 -4.16 6.28
C ALA A 61 6.85 -2.66 6.21
N THR A 62 7.65 -1.93 5.44
CA THR A 62 7.55 -0.48 5.29
C THR A 62 6.63 -0.11 4.13
N ILE A 63 6.20 1.16 4.08
CA ILE A 63 5.40 1.69 2.97
C ILE A 63 6.14 1.62 1.61
N TYR A 64 7.47 1.47 1.63
CA TYR A 64 8.27 1.21 0.43
C TYR A 64 8.24 -0.27 0.02
N ASP A 65 8.15 -1.19 0.97
CA ASP A 65 8.01 -2.63 0.65
C ASP A 65 6.64 -2.90 0.02
N LYS A 66 5.62 -2.11 0.38
CA LYS A 66 4.27 -2.13 -0.23
C LYS A 66 4.31 -1.98 -1.75
N GLU A 67 5.33 -1.36 -2.33
CA GLU A 67 5.45 -1.26 -3.80
C GLU A 67 5.42 -2.63 -4.49
N ILE A 68 6.00 -3.66 -3.87
CA ILE A 68 5.96 -5.03 -4.38
C ILE A 68 4.53 -5.58 -4.34
N VAL A 69 3.81 -5.32 -3.25
CA VAL A 69 2.39 -5.71 -3.09
C VAL A 69 1.53 -5.04 -4.17
N LEU A 70 1.74 -3.74 -4.41
CA LEU A 70 1.06 -3.00 -5.48
C LEU A 70 1.38 -3.57 -6.86
N TYR A 71 2.65 -3.90 -7.12
CA TYR A 71 3.06 -4.47 -8.40
C TYR A 71 2.38 -5.81 -8.66
N ILE A 72 2.37 -6.72 -7.68
CA ILE A 72 1.71 -8.03 -7.81
C ILE A 72 0.19 -7.85 -7.96
N ALA A 73 -0.44 -6.97 -7.18
CA ALA A 73 -1.86 -6.67 -7.32
C ALA A 73 -2.21 -6.12 -8.71
N SER A 74 -1.31 -5.35 -9.31
CA SER A 74 -1.47 -4.82 -10.66
C SER A 74 -1.39 -5.92 -11.72
N LEU A 75 -0.43 -6.84 -11.61
CA LEU A 75 -0.31 -8.01 -12.49
C LEU A 75 -1.56 -8.89 -12.38
N MET A 76 -2.00 -9.17 -11.15
CA MET A 76 -3.21 -9.93 -10.86
C MET A 76 -4.46 -9.30 -11.49
N ALA A 77 -4.63 -7.98 -11.31
CA ALA A 77 -5.76 -7.25 -11.87
C ALA A 77 -5.73 -7.19 -13.41
N ALA A 78 -4.53 -7.15 -14.02
CA ALA A 78 -4.38 -7.21 -15.48
C ALA A 78 -4.88 -8.57 -16.01
N LYS A 79 -4.40 -9.67 -15.44
CA LYS A 79 -4.82 -11.02 -15.83
C LYS A 79 -6.31 -11.27 -15.65
N LEU A 80 -6.88 -10.83 -14.52
CA LEU A 80 -8.32 -10.95 -14.26
C LEU A 80 -9.16 -10.20 -15.32
N ARG A 81 -8.69 -9.04 -15.77
CA ARG A 81 -9.34 -8.24 -16.83
C ARG A 81 -9.30 -8.93 -18.18
N GLU A 82 -8.23 -9.68 -18.45
CA GLU A 82 -8.04 -10.47 -19.67
C GLU A 82 -8.77 -11.83 -19.61
N GLY A 83 -9.43 -12.15 -18.48
CA GLY A 83 -10.17 -13.39 -18.29
C GLY A 83 -9.27 -14.60 -18.06
N GLU A 84 -8.00 -14.39 -17.72
CA GLU A 84 -7.06 -15.48 -17.47
C GLU A 84 -7.33 -16.15 -16.11
N PRO A 85 -7.08 -17.47 -15.98
CA PRO A 85 -7.03 -18.12 -14.68
C PRO A 85 -5.90 -17.55 -13.82
N VAL A 86 -6.24 -16.99 -12.66
CA VAL A 86 -5.25 -16.41 -11.73
C VAL A 86 -5.18 -17.20 -10.43
N GLY A 87 -3.97 -17.68 -10.13
CA GLY A 87 -3.59 -18.28 -8.84
C GLY A 87 -2.85 -17.29 -7.94
N GLN A 88 -2.20 -17.80 -6.89
CA GLN A 88 -1.48 -17.00 -5.89
C GLN A 88 0.01 -16.81 -6.18
N ASP A 89 0.57 -17.61 -7.09
CA ASP A 89 1.98 -17.60 -7.42
C ASP A 89 2.24 -16.62 -8.57
N PHE A 90 3.20 -15.72 -8.37
CA PHE A 90 3.64 -14.74 -9.36
C PHE A 90 5.15 -14.80 -9.55
N THR A 91 5.59 -14.70 -10.80
CA THR A 91 6.98 -14.67 -11.23
C THR A 91 7.22 -13.44 -12.10
N PHE A 92 8.11 -12.55 -11.69
CA PHE A 92 8.45 -11.33 -12.44
C PHE A 92 9.94 -11.05 -12.44
N THR A 93 10.40 -10.17 -13.33
CA THR A 93 11.79 -9.71 -13.31
C THR A 93 11.95 -8.49 -12.42
N ALA A 94 13.08 -8.38 -11.70
CA ALA A 94 13.40 -7.18 -10.92
C ALA A 94 13.51 -5.94 -11.83
N HIS A 95 13.96 -6.11 -13.07
CA HIS A 95 14.04 -5.05 -14.06
C HIS A 95 12.66 -4.44 -14.34
N ASP A 96 11.65 -5.27 -14.61
CA ASP A 96 10.29 -4.78 -14.91
C ASP A 96 9.64 -4.12 -13.69
N PHE A 97 9.87 -4.66 -12.50
CA PHE A 97 9.44 -4.03 -11.25
C PHE A 97 10.06 -2.64 -11.07
N PHE A 98 11.39 -2.53 -11.17
CA PHE A 98 12.11 -1.27 -10.99
C PHE A 98 11.72 -0.21 -12.01
N ARG A 99 11.42 -0.62 -13.25
CA ARG A 99 10.90 0.29 -14.28
C ARG A 99 9.57 0.92 -13.87
N VAL A 100 8.67 0.15 -13.26
CA VAL A 100 7.36 0.65 -12.81
C VAL A 100 7.49 1.57 -11.59
N THR A 101 8.37 1.25 -10.64
CA THR A 101 8.55 2.06 -9.43
C THR A 101 9.50 3.25 -9.61
N GLY A 102 10.08 3.45 -10.80
CA GLY A 102 11.10 4.47 -11.04
C GLY A 102 12.42 4.23 -10.29
N THR A 103 12.69 3.00 -9.87
CA THR A 103 13.91 2.64 -9.12
C THR A 103 15.09 2.47 -10.08
N SER A 104 16.21 3.13 -9.79
CA SER A 104 17.43 2.96 -10.60
C SER A 104 18.04 1.56 -10.45
N LEU A 105 18.61 1.03 -11.53
CA LEU A 105 19.28 -0.28 -11.53
C LEU A 105 20.65 -0.17 -10.87
N SER A 106 20.78 -0.71 -9.65
CA SER A 106 22.04 -0.73 -8.91
C SER A 106 22.11 -1.96 -8.00
N ALA A 107 23.32 -2.38 -7.60
CA ALA A 107 23.50 -3.47 -6.63
C ALA A 107 22.71 -3.21 -5.33
N ARG A 108 22.68 -1.95 -4.87
CA ARG A 108 21.90 -1.52 -3.70
C ARG A 108 20.40 -1.72 -3.89
N SER A 109 19.87 -1.49 -5.09
CA SER A 109 18.44 -1.70 -5.41
C SER A 109 18.06 -3.18 -5.29
N TYR A 110 18.93 -4.08 -5.76
CA TYR A 110 18.72 -5.53 -5.60
C TYR A 110 18.78 -5.96 -4.13
N THR A 111 19.72 -5.43 -3.33
CA THR A 111 19.76 -5.69 -1.88
C THR A 111 18.46 -5.24 -1.20
N ARG A 112 17.99 -4.02 -1.51
CA ARG A 112 16.72 -3.48 -0.98
C ARG A 112 15.52 -4.33 -1.38
N LEU A 113 15.46 -4.82 -2.62
CA LEU A 113 14.42 -5.74 -3.06
C LEU A 113 14.43 -7.04 -2.24
N SER A 114 15.60 -7.62 -1.98
CA SER A 114 15.74 -8.81 -1.14
C SER A 114 15.29 -8.56 0.30
N GLU A 115 15.67 -7.43 0.89
CA GLU A 115 15.26 -7.05 2.25
C GLU A 115 13.76 -6.79 2.34
N ALA A 116 13.18 -6.14 1.32
CA ALA A 116 11.74 -5.88 1.23
C ALA A 116 10.94 -7.18 1.17
N LEU A 117 11.34 -8.12 0.31
CA LEU A 117 10.72 -9.44 0.23
C LEU A 117 10.81 -10.20 1.56
N SER A 118 11.95 -10.12 2.25
CA SER A 118 12.12 -10.72 3.57
C SER A 118 11.22 -10.10 4.62
N ARG A 119 11.06 -8.77 4.64
CA ARG A 119 10.11 -8.09 5.55
C ARG A 119 8.66 -8.43 5.24
N LEU A 120 8.27 -8.49 3.96
CA LEU A 120 6.92 -8.88 3.54
C LEU A 120 6.56 -10.32 3.92
N GLN A 121 7.52 -11.24 3.84
CA GLN A 121 7.33 -12.64 4.26
C GLN A 121 7.38 -12.79 5.79
N GLY A 122 8.17 -11.98 6.48
CA GLY A 122 8.37 -12.09 7.93
C GLY A 122 7.35 -11.35 8.80
N THR A 123 6.80 -10.24 8.32
CA THR A 123 5.82 -9.42 9.07
C THR A 123 4.56 -10.23 9.34
N GLN A 124 4.11 -10.28 10.60
CA GLN A 124 2.90 -11.00 11.00
C GLN A 124 1.75 -10.03 11.23
N ILE A 125 0.63 -10.23 10.55
CA ILE A 125 -0.54 -9.35 10.55
C ILE A 125 -1.72 -10.10 11.13
N ARG A 126 -2.41 -9.48 12.08
CA ARG A 126 -3.71 -9.92 12.58
C ARG A 126 -4.70 -8.78 12.41
N THR A 127 -5.85 -9.07 11.80
CA THR A 127 -6.90 -8.07 11.57
C THR A 127 -8.28 -8.74 11.59
N ASN A 128 -9.32 -7.99 11.95
CA ASN A 128 -10.71 -8.42 11.82
C ASN A 128 -11.36 -7.94 10.50
N ILE A 129 -10.58 -7.37 9.57
CA ILE A 129 -11.06 -7.01 8.23
C ILE A 129 -11.25 -8.28 7.42
N GLU A 130 -12.49 -8.56 7.06
CA GLU A 130 -12.90 -9.66 6.18
C GLU A 130 -12.53 -9.38 4.72
N THR A 131 -12.16 -10.42 3.99
CA THR A 131 -11.90 -10.36 2.53
C THR A 131 -12.59 -11.53 1.86
N GLY A 132 -13.24 -11.27 0.72
CA GLY A 132 -14.03 -12.28 0.03
C GLY A 132 -15.25 -12.79 0.80
N GLY A 133 -15.75 -12.02 1.77
CA GLY A 133 -16.86 -12.43 2.65
C GLY A 133 -16.46 -13.37 3.78
N GLU A 134 -15.16 -13.53 4.02
CA GLU A 134 -14.63 -14.44 5.04
C GLU A 134 -13.63 -13.70 5.95
N GLY A 135 -13.78 -13.88 7.25
CA GLY A 135 -12.80 -13.48 8.27
C GLY A 135 -11.85 -14.63 8.62
N GLU A 136 -10.67 -14.31 9.15
CA GLU A 136 -9.72 -15.30 9.66
C GLU A 136 -9.25 -14.88 11.06
N GLU A 137 -9.20 -15.84 11.98
CA GLU A 137 -8.50 -15.68 13.25
C GLU A 137 -7.05 -16.14 13.11
N GLY A 138 -6.09 -15.31 13.54
CA GLY A 138 -4.67 -15.66 13.57
C GLY A 138 -3.77 -14.59 12.97
N TYR A 139 -2.54 -15.01 12.65
CA TYR A 139 -1.58 -14.15 11.96
C TYR A 139 -1.29 -14.69 10.57
N PHE A 140 -1.15 -13.78 9.61
CA PHE A 140 -0.66 -14.07 8.27
C PHE A 140 0.48 -13.12 7.89
N SER A 141 1.25 -13.50 6.89
CA SER A 141 2.22 -12.62 6.22
C SER A 141 1.65 -12.11 4.91
N TRP A 142 2.16 -11.00 4.37
CA TRP A 142 1.76 -10.55 3.03
C TRP A 142 2.09 -11.56 1.95
N LEU A 143 3.27 -12.18 2.06
CA LEU A 143 3.75 -13.22 1.17
C LEU A 143 3.90 -14.52 1.96
N ALA A 144 3.23 -15.59 1.52
CA ALA A 144 3.46 -16.93 2.04
C ALA A 144 4.86 -17.42 1.64
N GLU A 145 5.28 -17.09 0.41
CA GLU A 145 6.62 -17.41 -0.09
C GLU A 145 7.23 -16.23 -0.86
N ALA A 146 8.54 -16.00 -0.69
CA ALA A 146 9.32 -15.08 -1.51
C ALA A 146 10.70 -15.69 -1.81
N LYS A 147 11.02 -15.85 -3.10
CA LYS A 147 12.24 -16.48 -3.58
C LYS A 147 12.87 -15.66 -4.70
N LEU A 148 14.18 -15.44 -4.60
CA LEU A 148 15.00 -14.86 -5.65
C LEU A 148 15.71 -15.99 -6.41
N ALA A 149 15.31 -16.21 -7.66
CA ALA A 149 15.92 -17.23 -8.52
C ALA A 149 17.15 -16.65 -9.23
N TYR A 150 18.32 -17.23 -8.98
CA TYR A 150 19.58 -16.81 -9.58
C TYR A 150 20.09 -17.84 -10.59
N SER A 151 20.87 -17.38 -11.57
CA SER A 151 21.76 -18.25 -12.34
C SER A 151 23.20 -17.89 -12.06
N THR A 152 24.02 -18.91 -11.91
CA THR A 152 25.48 -18.77 -11.91
C THR A 152 25.96 -18.90 -13.35
N ARG A 153 26.64 -17.88 -13.89
CA ARG A 153 27.29 -17.95 -15.21
C ARG A 153 28.78 -17.60 -15.08
N GLY A 154 29.63 -18.33 -15.80
CA GLY A 154 31.07 -18.06 -15.91
C GLY A 154 31.93 -18.74 -14.83
N ARG A 155 33.25 -18.79 -15.06
CA ARG A 155 34.25 -19.41 -14.16
C ARG A 155 34.40 -18.73 -12.79
N GLY A 156 33.81 -17.54 -12.61
CA GLY A 156 33.91 -16.73 -11.39
C GLY A 156 32.81 -16.92 -10.34
N GLY A 157 31.74 -17.68 -10.65
CA GLY A 157 30.69 -17.97 -9.66
C GLY A 157 29.68 -16.84 -9.38
N ASP A 158 29.68 -15.76 -10.18
CA ASP A 158 28.79 -14.63 -9.96
C ASP A 158 27.30 -15.00 -10.10
N LYS A 159 26.52 -14.68 -9.06
CA LYS A 159 25.06 -14.88 -9.03
C LYS A 159 24.36 -13.74 -9.75
N ARG A 160 23.72 -14.04 -10.89
CA ARG A 160 22.85 -13.09 -11.59
C ARG A 160 21.39 -13.40 -11.28
N LEU A 161 20.65 -12.42 -10.77
CA LEU A 161 19.21 -12.57 -10.53
C LEU A 161 18.48 -12.77 -11.86
N LYS A 162 17.66 -13.80 -11.95
CA LYS A 162 16.82 -14.10 -13.12
C LYS A 162 15.36 -13.78 -12.89
N ALA A 163 14.82 -14.14 -11.72
CA ALA A 163 13.41 -13.97 -11.42
C ALA A 163 13.17 -13.72 -9.93
N VAL A 164 12.12 -12.98 -9.64
CA VAL A 164 11.48 -12.90 -8.34
C VAL A 164 10.25 -13.79 -8.39
N ARG A 165 10.14 -14.76 -7.48
CA ARG A 165 8.99 -15.64 -7.34
C ARG A 165 8.34 -15.38 -5.99
N VAL A 166 7.04 -15.16 -5.98
CA VAL A 166 6.28 -14.87 -4.77
C VAL A 166 4.99 -15.65 -4.76
N ARG A 167 4.51 -15.99 -3.56
CA ARG A 167 3.17 -16.53 -3.33
C ARG A 167 2.44 -15.59 -2.40
N LEU A 168 1.30 -15.05 -2.86
CA LEU A 168 0.41 -14.24 -2.02
C LEU A 168 -0.21 -15.10 -0.91
N CYS A 169 -0.44 -14.51 0.26
CA CYS A 169 -1.30 -15.15 1.26
C CYS A 169 -2.77 -15.16 0.83
N ASP A 170 -3.57 -16.00 1.48
CA ASP A 170 -5.00 -16.18 1.16
C ASP A 170 -5.78 -14.89 1.37
N TRP A 171 -5.50 -14.15 2.45
CA TRP A 171 -6.14 -12.87 2.74
C TRP A 171 -5.95 -11.85 1.61
N LEU A 172 -4.69 -11.65 1.15
CA LEU A 172 -4.37 -10.67 0.10
C LEU A 172 -4.90 -11.12 -1.26
N TYR A 173 -4.82 -12.41 -1.56
CA TYR A 173 -5.36 -12.96 -2.80
C TYR A 173 -6.89 -12.79 -2.88
N ARG A 174 -7.63 -13.09 -1.81
CA ARG A 174 -9.08 -12.88 -1.73
C ARG A 174 -9.44 -11.39 -1.85
N ALA A 175 -8.71 -10.52 -1.14
CA ALA A 175 -8.91 -9.08 -1.21
C ALA A 175 -8.81 -8.54 -2.66
N ILE A 176 -7.82 -9.01 -3.42
CA ILE A 176 -7.64 -8.57 -4.81
C ILE A 176 -8.66 -9.21 -5.75
N LYS A 177 -8.90 -10.53 -5.61
CA LYS A 177 -9.72 -11.31 -6.55
C LYS A 177 -11.23 -11.08 -6.36
N LEU A 178 -11.69 -11.10 -5.12
CA LEU A 178 -13.10 -11.25 -4.76
C LEU A 178 -13.74 -9.90 -4.42
N ASP A 179 -13.05 -9.04 -3.68
CA ASP A 179 -13.64 -7.74 -3.30
C ASP A 179 -13.70 -6.77 -4.48
N GLN A 180 -12.78 -6.92 -5.45
CA GLN A 180 -12.70 -6.11 -6.67
C GLN A 180 -12.64 -4.59 -6.43
N ARG A 181 -12.29 -4.16 -5.20
CA ARG A 181 -12.11 -2.75 -4.80
C ARG A 181 -10.71 -2.25 -5.15
N ILE A 182 -10.36 -2.33 -6.43
CA ILE A 182 -9.02 -2.05 -6.94
C ILE A 182 -8.95 -0.65 -7.57
N LEU A 183 -8.13 0.23 -6.98
CA LEU A 183 -7.97 1.61 -7.42
C LEU A 183 -6.61 1.82 -8.08
N ALA A 184 -6.58 2.63 -9.14
CA ALA A 184 -5.35 3.03 -9.82
C ALA A 184 -4.59 4.08 -8.99
N TYR A 185 -3.26 3.96 -8.98
CA TYR A 185 -2.33 4.92 -8.41
C TYR A 185 -1.81 5.87 -9.50
N HIS A 186 -1.62 7.13 -9.15
CA HIS A 186 -0.91 8.09 -10.00
C HIS A 186 0.57 7.69 -10.12
N HIS A 187 1.18 7.93 -11.29
CA HIS A 187 2.57 7.55 -11.55
C HIS A 187 3.58 8.22 -10.58
N ASP A 188 3.32 9.47 -10.20
CA ASP A 188 4.14 10.20 -9.22
C ASP A 188 4.02 9.67 -7.78
N TYR A 189 3.14 8.71 -7.50
CA TYR A 189 3.06 8.10 -6.16
C TYR A 189 4.42 7.59 -5.65
N PHE A 190 5.23 7.03 -6.54
CA PHE A 190 6.52 6.44 -6.16
C PHE A 190 7.60 7.47 -5.83
N SER A 191 7.43 8.75 -6.19
CA SER A 191 8.38 9.81 -5.80
C SER A 191 8.10 10.38 -4.40
N LEU A 192 6.92 10.11 -3.84
CA LEU A 192 6.48 10.65 -2.56
C LEU A 192 7.24 10.11 -1.35
N GLY A 193 7.36 10.95 -0.33
CA GLY A 193 7.81 10.58 1.02
C GLY A 193 6.82 9.67 1.75
N PRO A 194 7.20 9.11 2.92
CA PRO A 194 6.40 8.07 3.57
C PRO A 194 5.06 8.60 4.11
N ILE A 195 5.02 9.83 4.62
CA ILE A 195 3.77 10.44 5.11
C ILE A 195 2.89 10.85 3.93
N GLU A 196 3.50 11.42 2.89
CA GLU A 196 2.83 11.85 1.66
C GLU A 196 2.16 10.67 0.94
N ARG A 197 2.86 9.53 0.82
CA ARG A 197 2.28 8.29 0.29
C ARG A 197 1.06 7.86 1.11
N ARG A 198 1.17 7.89 2.44
CA ARG A 198 0.07 7.49 3.32
C ARG A 198 -1.13 8.43 3.19
N LEU A 199 -0.90 9.74 3.10
CA LEU A 199 -1.95 10.74 2.87
C LEU A 199 -2.62 10.56 1.51
N TYR A 200 -1.84 10.31 0.45
CA TYR A 200 -2.36 10.00 -0.88
C TYR A 200 -3.28 8.77 -0.85
N GLU A 201 -2.89 7.69 -0.16
CA GLU A 201 -3.70 6.47 -0.05
C GLU A 201 -4.99 6.68 0.74
N LEU A 202 -4.92 7.44 1.84
CA LEU A 202 -6.10 7.81 2.61
C LEU A 202 -7.06 8.67 1.77
N ALA A 203 -6.54 9.68 1.06
CA ALA A 203 -7.34 10.49 0.15
C ALA A 203 -8.00 9.66 -0.95
N ARG A 204 -7.22 8.77 -1.61
CA ARG A 204 -7.72 7.88 -2.68
C ARG A 204 -8.78 6.89 -2.20
N SER A 205 -8.72 6.47 -0.94
CA SER A 205 -9.68 5.52 -0.36
C SER A 205 -10.93 6.18 0.24
N HIS A 206 -10.85 7.44 0.69
CA HIS A 206 -11.94 8.13 1.41
C HIS A 206 -12.64 9.22 0.60
N CYS A 207 -11.98 9.87 -0.36
CA CYS A 207 -12.67 10.83 -1.22
C CYS A 207 -13.61 10.08 -2.18
N ASP A 208 -14.91 10.35 -2.07
CA ASP A 208 -15.91 9.82 -2.98
C ASP A 208 -16.15 10.81 -4.13
N GLY A 209 -15.84 10.38 -5.36
CA GLY A 209 -15.87 11.26 -6.52
C GLY A 209 -15.01 12.52 -6.34
N ASP A 210 -15.67 13.68 -6.43
CA ASP A 210 -15.06 15.00 -6.32
C ASP A 210 -15.32 15.67 -4.95
N GLU A 211 -15.95 14.95 -4.01
CA GLU A 211 -16.24 15.49 -2.68
C GLU A 211 -14.96 15.57 -1.81
N PRO A 212 -14.71 16.72 -1.15
CA PRO A 212 -13.61 16.84 -0.19
C PRO A 212 -13.77 15.88 0.98
N TRP A 213 -12.65 15.32 1.44
CA TRP A 213 -12.60 14.56 2.68
C TRP A 213 -12.12 15.45 3.83
N GLU A 214 -13.00 15.70 4.79
CA GLU A 214 -12.70 16.45 6.00
C GLU A 214 -12.47 15.51 7.17
N ILE A 215 -11.42 15.76 7.94
CA ILE A 215 -11.05 14.92 9.09
C ILE A 215 -10.34 15.72 10.18
N GLU A 216 -10.67 15.46 11.43
CA GLU A 216 -9.95 16.04 12.57
C GLU A 216 -8.50 15.51 12.61
N ILE A 217 -7.53 16.40 12.86
CA ILE A 217 -6.11 16.08 12.78
C ILE A 217 -5.69 14.88 13.65
N GLU A 218 -6.30 14.69 14.82
CA GLU A 218 -5.97 13.59 15.72
C GLU A 218 -6.50 12.25 15.22
N VAL A 219 -7.66 12.26 14.55
CA VAL A 219 -8.20 11.09 13.85
C VAL A 219 -7.32 10.76 12.65
N LEU A 220 -6.93 11.77 11.86
CA LEU A 220 -6.02 11.60 10.74
C LEU A 220 -4.66 11.04 11.18
N ARG A 221 -4.10 11.53 12.30
CA ARG A 221 -2.83 11.02 12.86
C ARG A 221 -2.87 9.53 13.13
N ARG A 222 -4.01 9.03 13.67
CA ARG A 222 -4.26 7.60 13.87
C ARG A 222 -4.41 6.83 12.56
N HIS A 223 -5.12 7.38 11.58
CA HIS A 223 -5.29 6.74 10.25
C HIS A 223 -3.98 6.67 9.47
N VAL A 224 -3.14 7.70 9.59
CA VAL A 224 -1.77 7.69 9.06
C VAL A 224 -0.94 6.65 9.80
N GLY A 225 -1.13 6.49 11.11
CA GLY A 225 -0.29 5.62 11.94
C GLY A 225 1.01 6.30 12.36
N SER A 226 1.00 7.65 12.46
CA SER A 226 2.18 8.41 12.88
C SER A 226 2.40 8.31 14.39
N ASN A 227 3.65 8.04 14.78
CA ASN A 227 4.08 8.10 16.18
C ASN A 227 4.47 9.52 16.64
N ASP A 228 4.38 10.53 15.75
CA ASP A 228 4.69 11.91 16.11
C ASP A 228 3.69 12.49 17.13
N THR A 229 4.16 13.45 17.91
CA THR A 229 3.29 14.28 18.74
C THR A 229 2.37 15.13 17.86
N ALA A 230 1.17 15.45 18.34
CA ALA A 230 0.20 16.25 17.56
C ALA A 230 0.78 17.58 17.00
N PRO A 231 1.59 18.37 17.75
CA PRO A 231 2.20 19.58 17.20
C PRO A 231 3.21 19.30 16.06
N ARG A 232 4.02 18.24 16.20
CA ARG A 232 4.99 17.86 15.19
C ARG A 232 4.29 17.34 13.93
N PHE A 233 3.27 16.50 14.12
CA PHE A 233 2.44 16.00 13.02
C PHE A 233 1.76 17.17 12.27
N LYS A 234 1.18 18.15 12.99
CA LYS A 234 0.62 19.36 12.38
C LYS A 234 1.65 20.15 11.58
N HIS A 235 2.87 20.30 12.10
CA HIS A 235 3.95 20.98 11.37
C HIS A 235 4.33 20.23 10.08
N THR A 236 4.45 18.91 10.13
CA THR A 236 4.67 18.07 8.95
C THR A 236 3.56 18.24 7.92
N LEU A 237 2.29 18.19 8.34
CA LEU A 237 1.16 18.37 7.43
C LEU A 237 1.14 19.77 6.78
N LYS A 238 1.51 20.82 7.52
CA LYS A 238 1.64 22.17 6.94
C LYS A 238 2.68 22.20 5.82
N GLY A 239 3.86 21.62 6.03
CA GLY A 239 4.88 21.54 4.99
C GLY A 239 4.41 20.78 3.75
N ILE A 240 3.68 19.67 3.92
CA ILE A 240 3.10 18.91 2.80
C ILE A 240 2.02 19.71 2.07
N ALA A 241 1.15 20.43 2.80
CA ALA A 241 0.14 21.29 2.21
C ALA A 241 0.75 22.48 1.44
N GLU A 242 1.82 23.08 1.97
CA GLU A 242 2.54 24.20 1.34
C GLU A 242 3.28 23.78 0.07
N ALA A 243 3.87 22.58 0.06
CA ALA A 243 4.52 22.04 -1.13
C ALA A 243 3.51 21.75 -2.26
N ASP A 244 2.28 21.37 -1.91
CA ASP A 244 1.19 21.05 -2.84
C ASP A 244 1.55 19.95 -3.87
N GLU A 245 2.42 19.02 -3.49
CA GLU A 245 2.97 17.97 -4.37
C GLU A 245 2.18 16.65 -4.29
N LEU A 246 1.08 16.58 -3.54
CA LEU A 246 0.23 15.39 -3.51
C LEU A 246 -0.46 15.22 -4.88
N PRO A 247 -0.20 14.12 -5.62
CA PRO A 247 -0.79 13.93 -6.93
C PRO A 247 -2.30 13.81 -6.81
N GLU A 248 -3.04 14.45 -7.72
CA GLU A 248 -4.51 14.44 -7.78
C GLU A 248 -5.26 15.04 -6.58
N TYR A 249 -4.59 15.47 -5.51
CA TYR A 249 -5.23 16.04 -4.32
C TYR A 249 -4.54 17.31 -3.87
N GLN A 250 -5.33 18.23 -3.33
CA GLN A 250 -4.85 19.37 -2.57
C GLN A 250 -5.20 19.16 -1.09
N MET A 251 -4.34 19.61 -0.18
CA MET A 251 -4.58 19.53 1.26
C MET A 251 -4.54 20.92 1.89
N ALA A 252 -5.48 21.20 2.79
CA ALA A 252 -5.54 22.41 3.58
C ALA A 252 -5.80 22.09 5.05
N LEU A 253 -5.33 22.97 5.94
CA LEU A 253 -5.52 22.86 7.39
C LEU A 253 -6.26 24.09 7.90
N TYR A 254 -7.34 23.87 8.66
CA TYR A 254 -8.16 24.92 9.25
C TYR A 254 -8.20 24.79 10.76
N ASP A 255 -7.91 25.88 11.46
CA ASP A 255 -8.02 25.96 12.91
C ASP A 255 -9.40 26.51 13.28
N VAL A 256 -10.20 25.67 13.94
CA VAL A 256 -11.53 26.00 14.43
C VAL A 256 -11.45 26.27 15.93
N VAL A 257 -11.83 27.48 16.34
CA VAL A 257 -11.95 27.83 17.76
C VAL A 257 -13.24 27.20 18.29
N VAL A 258 -13.12 26.30 19.26
CA VAL A 258 -14.28 25.67 19.87
C VAL A 258 -14.96 26.68 20.81
N PRO A 259 -16.25 27.00 20.59
CA PRO A 259 -16.97 27.87 21.50
C PRO A 259 -17.10 27.20 22.88
N PRO A 260 -16.98 27.95 23.99
CA PRO A 260 -17.14 27.38 25.32
C PRO A 260 -18.57 26.83 25.47
N LYS A 261 -18.70 25.67 26.12
CA LYS A 261 -20.01 25.08 26.43
C LYS A 261 -20.85 26.09 27.23
N PRO A 262 -22.16 26.26 26.94
CA PRO A 262 -23.02 27.14 27.70
C PRO A 262 -22.96 26.81 29.20
N GLY A 263 -22.69 27.82 30.04
CA GLY A 263 -22.57 27.65 31.49
C GLY A 263 -21.19 27.20 32.01
N ALA A 264 -20.22 26.92 31.14
CA ALA A 264 -18.85 26.63 31.57
C ALA A 264 -18.09 27.90 31.99
N PRO A 265 -17.20 27.83 33.00
CA PRO A 265 -16.33 28.96 33.35
C PRO A 265 -15.46 29.37 32.16
N LYS A 266 -15.21 30.68 31.99
CA LYS A 266 -14.38 31.21 30.89
C LYS A 266 -13.02 30.51 30.88
N PRO A 267 -12.66 29.79 29.80
CA PRO A 267 -11.41 29.04 29.78
C PRO A 267 -10.22 30.00 29.73
N ARG A 268 -9.13 29.65 30.45
CA ARG A 268 -7.87 30.41 30.43
C ARG A 268 -7.21 30.45 29.04
N ARG A 269 -7.50 29.46 28.20
CA ARG A 269 -7.02 29.36 26.81
C ARG A 269 -8.16 28.84 25.95
N ARG A 270 -8.38 29.45 24.79
CA ARG A 270 -9.35 28.96 23.80
C ARG A 270 -8.91 27.58 23.30
N GLU A 271 -9.83 26.64 23.29
CA GLU A 271 -9.63 25.34 22.66
C GLU A 271 -9.69 25.52 21.13
N VAL A 272 -8.70 24.96 20.45
CA VAL A 272 -8.56 25.04 18.99
C VAL A 272 -8.44 23.63 18.47
N LEU A 273 -9.39 23.22 17.64
CA LEU A 273 -9.34 21.96 16.90
C LEU A 273 -8.83 22.25 15.50
N THR A 274 -7.92 21.42 15.01
CA THR A 274 -7.43 21.52 13.62
C THR A 274 -8.15 20.46 12.78
N THR A 275 -8.82 20.93 11.73
CA THR A 275 -9.42 20.07 10.70
C THR A 275 -8.52 20.08 9.47
N VAL A 276 -8.31 18.91 8.89
CA VAL A 276 -7.59 18.73 7.63
C VAL A 276 -8.63 18.43 6.55
N VAL A 277 -8.56 19.16 5.45
CA VAL A 277 -9.44 18.96 4.29
C VAL A 277 -8.56 18.55 3.13
N ILE A 278 -8.84 17.37 2.56
CA ILE A 278 -8.18 16.89 1.35
C ILE A 278 -9.19 16.92 0.22
N THR A 279 -8.92 17.73 -0.79
CA THR A 279 -9.84 17.97 -1.93
C THR A 279 -9.28 17.33 -3.20
N PRO A 280 -10.06 16.52 -3.92
CA PRO A 280 -9.70 16.05 -5.25
C PRO A 280 -9.46 17.23 -6.21
N ARG A 281 -8.36 17.19 -6.98
CA ARG A 281 -8.12 18.17 -8.03
C ARG A 281 -9.06 17.92 -9.20
N ALA A 282 -9.48 18.99 -9.88
CA ALA A 282 -10.43 18.91 -11.01
C ALA A 282 -9.94 18.04 -12.19
N ASN A 283 -8.62 17.89 -12.35
CA ASN A 283 -7.98 17.09 -13.41
C ASN A 283 -7.63 15.66 -12.97
N ARG A 284 -8.15 15.18 -11.82
CA ARG A 284 -7.87 13.84 -11.30
C ARG A 284 -8.32 12.76 -12.26
N THR A 285 -7.51 11.72 -12.40
CA THR A 285 -7.90 10.50 -13.12
C THR A 285 -8.93 9.77 -12.26
N ARG A 286 -10.20 9.87 -12.67
CA ARG A 286 -11.28 9.11 -12.05
C ARG A 286 -11.03 7.63 -12.28
N SER A 287 -10.70 6.90 -11.22
CA SER A 287 -10.78 5.44 -11.26
C SER A 287 -12.25 5.08 -11.19
N HIS A 288 -12.86 4.80 -12.34
CA HIS A 288 -14.10 4.01 -12.32
C HIS A 288 -13.75 2.65 -11.70
N PRO A 289 -14.50 2.18 -10.68
CA PRO A 289 -14.46 0.77 -10.32
C PRO A 289 -14.72 0.01 -11.61
N ILE A 290 -13.80 -0.88 -11.99
CA ILE A 290 -14.00 -1.67 -13.21
C ILE A 290 -15.16 -2.61 -12.90
N PRO A 291 -16.30 -2.55 -13.60
CA PRO A 291 -17.19 -3.70 -13.61
C PRO A 291 -16.43 -4.81 -14.31
N LEU A 292 -15.88 -5.75 -13.54
CA LEU A 292 -15.40 -7.00 -14.10
C LEU A 292 -16.65 -7.74 -14.54
N THR A 293 -16.92 -7.76 -15.85
CA THR A 293 -18.07 -8.46 -16.43
C THR A 293 -17.93 -9.94 -16.10
N THR A 294 -18.56 -10.37 -15.01
CA THR A 294 -18.85 -11.78 -14.77
C THR A 294 -20.35 -11.87 -14.63
N GLN A 295 -20.98 -12.46 -15.65
CA GLN A 295 -22.31 -13.04 -15.55
C GLN A 295 -22.32 -13.98 -14.34
N LEU A 296 -22.82 -13.51 -13.21
CA LEU A 296 -23.31 -14.39 -12.16
C LEU A 296 -24.77 -14.64 -12.47
N VAL A 297 -25.02 -15.84 -12.99
CA VAL A 297 -26.33 -16.46 -13.09
C VAL A 297 -27.04 -16.28 -11.73
N PRO A 298 -28.30 -15.82 -11.70
CA PRO A 298 -29.02 -15.66 -10.44
C PRO A 298 -29.23 -17.05 -9.80
N ALA A 299 -28.85 -17.18 -8.54
CA ALA A 299 -29.19 -18.35 -7.75
C ALA A 299 -30.71 -18.37 -7.53
N VAL A 300 -31.32 -19.50 -7.91
CA VAL A 300 -32.66 -19.95 -7.52
C VAL A 300 -32.63 -20.40 -6.07
#